data_AF-A0A933BNR2-F1
#
_entry.id   AF-A0A933BNR2-F1
#
_cell.length_a   1.000
_cell.length_b   1.000
_cell.length_c   1.000
_cell.angle_alpha   90.00
_cell.angle_beta   90.00
_cell.angle_gamma   90.00
#
_symmetry.space_group_name_H-M   'P 1'
#
loop_
_entity.id
_entity.type
_entity.pdbx_description
1 polymer ?
#
loop_
_entity_poly.entity_id
_entity_poly.type
_entity_poly.pdbx_seq_one_letter_code
_entity_poly.pdbx_strand_id
1 'polypeptide(L)'
;MAANRVRSELAWFLSVSVFMGTALGAAAQQFLARDEARNIPPVERAIGVSSAAVGGGAFPEAALPVTRAVEIEKQNILVEMRRRRVVSARAQSWEPSDYALLERMRSAEALDAVALLREQLKSLRGLVVREKTAGGVKTWLTRAGFQRYLFLKSQLARGYFEEMGTDAKWVFMVQTIEGAPVFDDKGVLTPAGEALYNAIQIGETAQWKQADGRIGGNAPGRPKP
;
A
#
# COMPACT_ATOMS: atom_id res chain seq x y z
N MET A 1 -23.08 22.73 47.53
CA MET A 1 -22.74 23.63 46.42
C MET A 1 -21.24 23.92 46.50
N ALA A 2 -20.45 23.37 45.59
CA ALA A 2 -19.01 23.64 45.48
C ALA A 2 -18.62 23.59 43.99
N ALA A 3 -17.89 24.60 43.57
CA ALA A 3 -17.75 25.05 42.19
C ALA A 3 -16.50 24.51 41.48
N ASN A 4 -16.61 24.47 40.15
CA ASN A 4 -15.60 24.73 39.12
C ASN A 4 -14.15 24.22 39.29
N ARG A 5 -13.76 23.31 38.40
CA ARG A 5 -12.35 23.15 37.96
C ARG A 5 -12.23 23.20 36.43
N VAL A 6 -11.89 24.41 36.00
CA VAL A 6 -10.97 24.87 34.95
C VAL A 6 -10.41 23.82 33.96
N ARG A 7 -10.67 24.10 32.68
CA ARG A 7 -10.03 23.55 31.46
C ARG A 7 -8.56 23.98 31.37
N SER A 8 -7.68 23.06 31.00
CA SER A 8 -6.29 23.34 30.63
C SER A 8 -6.10 23.18 29.12
N GLU A 9 -5.81 24.31 28.47
CA GLU A 9 -5.31 24.45 27.10
C GLU A 9 -3.85 23.97 27.02
N LEU A 10 -3.46 23.36 25.90
CA LEU A 10 -2.05 23.15 25.55
C LEU A 10 -1.84 23.61 24.11
N ALA A 11 -1.34 24.83 23.99
CA ALA A 11 -0.66 25.36 22.81
C ALA A 11 0.82 24.93 22.88
N TRP A 12 1.35 24.40 21.78
CA TRP A 12 2.80 24.27 21.57
C TRP A 12 3.16 24.72 20.15
N PHE A 13 4.11 25.65 20.10
CA PHE A 13 4.58 26.40 18.94
C PHE A 13 5.62 25.65 18.10
N LEU A 14 5.53 25.93 16.80
CA LEU A 14 6.51 25.89 15.70
C LEU A 14 8.00 25.94 16.06
N SER A 15 8.81 25.20 15.28
CA SER A 15 10.15 25.62 14.89
C SER A 15 10.38 25.38 13.40
N VAL A 16 11.01 26.38 12.77
CA VAL A 16 11.21 26.60 11.34
C VAL A 16 12.53 25.97 10.90
N SER A 17 12.56 25.38 9.71
CA SER A 17 13.80 25.26 8.92
C SER A 17 13.47 25.39 7.43
N VAL A 18 14.00 26.48 6.87
CA VAL A 18 14.00 26.84 5.45
C VAL A 18 15.14 26.10 4.77
N PHE A 19 14.87 25.39 3.68
CA PHE A 19 15.90 25.13 2.67
C PHE A 19 15.28 25.14 1.27
N MET A 20 15.78 26.06 0.43
CA MET A 20 15.49 26.20 -0.99
C MET A 20 16.10 25.03 -1.78
N GLY A 21 15.36 24.54 -2.78
CA GLY A 21 15.88 23.61 -3.79
C GLY A 21 14.95 23.55 -5.00
N THR A 22 15.18 24.44 -5.96
CA THR A 22 14.60 24.44 -7.32
C THR A 22 15.26 23.39 -8.22
N ALA A 23 14.47 22.50 -8.83
CA ALA A 23 14.66 21.90 -10.16
C ALA A 23 13.47 20.96 -10.47
N LEU A 24 12.58 21.28 -11.42
CA LEU A 24 12.65 20.91 -12.85
C LEU A 24 12.45 19.40 -13.12
N GLY A 25 11.45 19.08 -13.95
CA GLY A 25 11.55 17.91 -14.83
C GLY A 25 10.26 17.12 -15.03
N ALA A 26 9.51 17.50 -16.05
CA ALA A 26 8.39 16.76 -16.65
C ALA A 26 8.71 15.29 -17.00
N ALA A 27 7.76 14.39 -16.73
CA ALA A 27 7.65 13.10 -17.42
C ALA A 27 6.21 12.57 -17.34
N ALA A 28 5.29 13.22 -18.03
CA ALA A 28 3.96 12.68 -18.31
C ALA A 28 3.67 12.91 -19.79
N GLN A 29 3.95 11.91 -20.63
CA GLN A 29 3.31 11.68 -21.92
C GLN A 29 3.91 10.43 -22.58
N GLN A 30 3.08 9.76 -23.38
CA GLN A 30 3.38 8.62 -24.27
C GLN A 30 3.11 7.22 -23.69
N PHE A 31 1.82 6.88 -23.61
CA PHE A 31 1.42 5.48 -23.84
C PHE A 31 0.02 5.41 -24.45
N LEU A 32 -0.12 5.86 -25.71
CA LEU A 32 -1.25 5.55 -26.56
C LEU A 32 -0.78 5.50 -28.02
N ALA A 33 -1.32 4.52 -28.75
CA ALA A 33 -1.19 4.27 -30.18
C ALA A 33 0.12 3.62 -30.66
N ARG A 34 0.13 2.28 -30.69
CA ARG A 34 0.74 1.54 -31.80
C ARG A 34 0.01 0.23 -32.04
N ASP A 35 -1.18 0.36 -32.60
CA ASP A 35 -1.91 -0.72 -33.25
C ASP A 35 -1.57 -0.62 -34.73
N GLU A 36 -0.58 -1.39 -35.18
CA GLU A 36 -0.15 -1.39 -36.58
C GLU A 36 -0.02 -2.84 -37.05
N ALA A 37 -1.03 -3.22 -37.81
CA ALA A 37 -1.20 -4.48 -38.50
C ALA A 37 0.07 -4.91 -39.24
N ARG A 38 0.64 -6.06 -38.84
CA ARG A 38 1.59 -6.79 -39.67
C ARG A 38 0.87 -7.91 -40.41
N ASN A 39 0.62 -7.56 -41.66
CA ASN A 39 0.38 -8.41 -42.81
C ASN A 39 1.44 -9.54 -42.89
N ILE A 40 1.03 -10.80 -42.71
CA ILE A 40 1.89 -11.99 -42.87
C ILE A 40 1.43 -12.74 -44.13
N PRO A 41 2.27 -12.87 -45.19
CA PRO A 41 1.93 -13.67 -46.36
C PRO A 41 2.05 -15.18 -46.09
N PRO A 42 1.34 -16.04 -46.85
CA PRO A 42 1.38 -17.48 -46.67
C PRO A 42 2.63 -18.07 -47.32
N VAL A 43 3.38 -18.88 -46.57
CA VAL A 43 4.47 -19.69 -47.12
C VAL A 43 4.00 -21.13 -47.18
N GLU A 44 3.61 -21.55 -48.37
CA GLU A 44 3.42 -22.95 -48.74
C GLU A 44 4.72 -23.55 -49.28
N ARG A 45 4.90 -24.85 -49.00
CA ARG A 45 5.73 -25.88 -49.64
C ARG A 45 7.12 -26.21 -49.07
N ALA A 46 7.07 -27.26 -48.24
CA ALA A 46 7.58 -28.61 -48.52
C ALA A 46 9.07 -28.80 -48.82
N ILE A 47 9.79 -29.40 -47.86
CA ILE A 47 10.82 -30.42 -48.11
C ILE A 47 10.76 -31.43 -46.97
N GLY A 48 10.47 -32.69 -47.30
CA GLY A 48 10.62 -33.82 -46.37
C GLY A 48 12.04 -34.35 -46.42
N VAL A 49 12.62 -34.70 -45.26
CA VAL A 49 13.74 -35.65 -45.16
C VAL A 49 13.70 -36.36 -43.80
N SER A 50 13.62 -37.69 -43.88
CA SER A 50 14.13 -38.74 -43.00
C SER A 50 13.83 -38.73 -41.49
N SER A 51 12.93 -39.65 -41.16
CA SER A 51 12.99 -40.44 -39.93
C SER A 51 14.36 -41.14 -39.81
N ALA A 52 15.13 -40.78 -38.79
CA ALA A 52 16.24 -41.57 -38.29
C ALA A 52 16.12 -41.65 -36.77
N ALA A 53 15.76 -42.84 -36.30
CA ALA A 53 15.85 -43.22 -34.91
C ALA A 53 17.32 -43.16 -34.46
N VAL A 54 17.63 -42.21 -33.58
CA VAL A 54 18.84 -42.25 -32.76
C VAL A 54 18.38 -42.10 -31.32
N GLY A 55 18.39 -43.22 -30.61
CA GLY A 55 18.26 -43.24 -29.17
C GLY A 55 19.47 -42.61 -28.49
N GLY A 56 19.30 -42.25 -27.23
CA GLY A 56 20.42 -41.95 -26.34
C GLY A 56 20.22 -40.67 -25.55
N GLY A 57 19.65 -40.82 -24.36
CA GLY A 57 19.79 -39.86 -23.28
C GLY A 57 18.91 -38.62 -23.42
N ALA A 58 17.70 -38.71 -22.88
CA ALA A 58 17.11 -37.56 -22.21
C ALA A 58 18.09 -37.17 -21.09
N PHE A 59 19.05 -36.30 -21.39
CA PHE A 59 19.72 -35.53 -20.36
C PHE A 59 18.60 -34.88 -19.55
N PRO A 60 18.53 -35.06 -18.22
CA PRO A 60 17.68 -34.21 -17.43
C PRO A 60 18.25 -32.80 -17.64
N GLU A 61 17.63 -32.08 -18.56
CA GLU A 61 17.83 -30.66 -18.77
C GLU A 61 17.73 -30.05 -17.39
N ALA A 62 18.90 -29.65 -16.88
CA ALA A 62 19.09 -29.27 -15.50
C ALA A 62 18.10 -28.15 -15.19
N ALA A 63 16.94 -28.49 -14.63
CA ALA A 63 15.92 -27.53 -14.26
C ALA A 63 16.59 -26.56 -13.27
N LEU A 64 16.89 -25.40 -13.81
CA LEU A 64 17.94 -24.49 -13.39
C LEU A 64 17.70 -23.95 -11.96
N PRO A 65 18.74 -23.49 -11.24
CA PRO A 65 18.69 -22.95 -9.87
C PRO A 65 17.61 -21.88 -9.61
N VAL A 66 17.07 -21.26 -10.66
CA VAL A 66 15.96 -20.30 -10.62
C VAL A 66 14.71 -20.88 -9.97
N THR A 67 14.37 -22.14 -10.25
CA THR A 67 13.16 -22.80 -9.69
C THR A 67 13.26 -22.96 -8.16
N ARG A 68 14.46 -23.31 -7.67
CA ARG A 68 14.72 -23.46 -6.24
C ARG A 68 14.69 -22.12 -5.49
N ALA A 69 15.23 -21.06 -6.08
CA ALA A 69 15.22 -19.73 -5.47
C ALA A 69 13.79 -19.20 -5.31
N VAL A 70 12.95 -19.33 -6.34
CA VAL A 70 11.54 -18.94 -6.29
C VAL A 70 10.78 -19.73 -5.23
N GLU A 71 11.04 -21.04 -5.10
CA GLU A 71 10.38 -21.84 -4.07
C GLU A 71 10.80 -21.42 -2.66
N ILE A 72 12.08 -21.13 -2.43
CA ILE A 72 12.57 -20.63 -1.13
C ILE A 72 11.89 -19.30 -0.79
N GLU A 73 11.80 -18.37 -1.75
CA GLU A 73 11.12 -17.10 -1.57
C GLU A 73 9.65 -17.29 -1.21
N LYS A 74 8.94 -18.18 -1.93
CA LYS A 74 7.55 -18.53 -1.64
C LYS A 74 7.37 -19.06 -0.23
N GLN A 75 8.24 -19.97 0.22
CA GLN A 75 8.20 -20.50 1.58
C GLN A 75 8.46 -19.41 2.63
N ASN A 76 9.39 -18.49 2.37
CA ASN A 76 9.65 -17.35 3.25
C ASN A 76 8.43 -16.43 3.39
N ILE A 77 7.75 -16.12 2.28
CA ILE A 77 6.52 -15.33 2.27
C ILE A 77 5.44 -16.03 3.09
N LEU A 78 5.23 -17.33 2.89
CA LEU A 78 4.23 -18.08 3.63
C LEU A 78 4.52 -18.15 5.13
N VAL A 79 5.80 -18.30 5.51
CA VAL A 79 6.24 -18.22 6.92
C VAL A 79 5.89 -16.86 7.52
N GLU A 80 6.15 -15.77 6.79
CA GLU A 80 5.80 -14.42 7.23
C GLU A 80 4.28 -14.24 7.38
N MET A 81 3.49 -14.67 6.40
CA MET A 81 2.03 -14.59 6.42
C MET A 81 1.45 -15.33 7.63
N ARG A 82 1.93 -16.54 7.92
CA ARG A 82 1.50 -17.33 9.09
C ARG A 82 1.83 -16.61 10.39
N ARG A 83 3.05 -16.06 10.52
CA ARG A 83 3.49 -15.30 11.72
C ARG A 83 2.60 -14.08 11.95
N ARG A 84 2.32 -13.32 10.90
CA ARG A 84 1.46 -12.12 10.93
C ARG A 84 -0.03 -12.43 11.01
N ARG A 85 -0.42 -13.72 10.99
CA ARG A 85 -1.82 -14.18 11.00
C ARG A 85 -2.63 -13.65 9.80
N VAL A 86 -1.99 -13.50 8.66
CA VAL A 86 -2.65 -13.21 7.37
C VAL A 86 -3.40 -14.46 6.93
N VAL A 87 -2.70 -15.59 6.91
CA VAL A 87 -3.23 -16.94 6.65
C VAL A 87 -3.24 -17.79 7.93
N SER A 88 -3.91 -18.94 7.89
CA SER A 88 -3.92 -19.88 9.00
C SER A 88 -2.53 -20.48 9.26
N ALA A 89 -2.23 -20.85 10.51
CA ALA A 89 -0.93 -21.42 10.89
C ALA A 89 -0.58 -22.74 10.14
N ARG A 90 -1.57 -23.41 9.56
CA ARG A 90 -1.42 -24.68 8.81
C ARG A 90 -1.55 -24.50 7.29
N ALA A 91 -1.80 -23.29 6.79
CA ALA A 91 -2.00 -23.03 5.37
C ALA A 91 -0.73 -23.38 4.58
N GLN A 92 -0.83 -24.19 3.52
CA GLN A 92 0.30 -24.59 2.67
C GLN A 92 0.48 -23.69 1.43
N SER A 93 -0.48 -22.82 1.18
CA SER A 93 -0.51 -21.83 0.11
C SER A 93 -1.23 -20.57 0.59
N TRP A 94 -1.25 -19.53 -0.23
CA TRP A 94 -2.00 -18.30 0.02
C TRP A 94 -2.79 -17.90 -1.22
N GLU A 95 -3.86 -17.14 -1.03
CA GLU A 95 -4.62 -16.55 -2.12
C GLU A 95 -3.99 -15.22 -2.58
N PRO A 96 -4.24 -14.76 -3.82
CA PRO A 96 -3.78 -13.43 -4.26
C PRO A 96 -4.24 -12.30 -3.34
N SER A 97 -5.43 -12.42 -2.74
CA SER A 97 -5.99 -11.48 -1.76
C SER A 97 -5.16 -11.41 -0.47
N ASP A 98 -4.65 -12.55 0.01
CA ASP A 98 -3.75 -12.62 1.18
C ASP A 98 -2.43 -11.93 0.92
N TYR A 99 -1.88 -12.11 -0.29
CA TYR A 99 -0.64 -11.43 -0.71
C TYR A 99 -0.84 -9.92 -0.84
N ALA A 100 -1.93 -9.47 -1.45
CA ALA A 100 -2.29 -8.05 -1.51
C ALA A 100 -2.45 -7.43 -0.10
N LEU A 101 -3.01 -8.19 0.85
CA LEU A 101 -3.08 -7.76 2.25
C LEU A 101 -1.69 -7.66 2.88
N LEU A 102 -0.80 -8.64 2.68
CA LEU A 102 0.56 -8.61 3.20
C LEU A 102 1.34 -7.39 2.66
N GLU A 103 1.24 -7.10 1.38
CA GLU A 103 1.88 -5.92 0.77
C GLU A 103 1.36 -4.63 1.38
N ARG A 104 0.05 -4.48 1.55
CA ARG A 104 -0.53 -3.32 2.26
C ARG A 104 -0.03 -3.18 3.69
N MET A 105 0.13 -4.28 4.41
CA MET A 105 0.70 -4.27 5.76
C MET A 105 2.16 -3.81 5.76
N ARG A 106 2.97 -4.26 4.79
CA ARG A 106 4.37 -3.83 4.63
C ARG A 106 4.47 -2.35 4.28
N SER A 107 3.62 -1.85 3.37
CA SER A 107 3.56 -0.42 3.05
C SER A 107 3.14 0.42 4.25
N ALA A 108 2.17 -0.04 5.04
CA ALA A 108 1.77 0.64 6.28
C ALA A 108 2.92 0.70 7.30
N GLU A 109 3.70 -0.38 7.43
CA GLU A 109 4.90 -0.40 8.30
C GLU A 109 5.96 0.59 7.85
N ALA A 110 6.16 0.76 6.55
CA ALA A 110 7.08 1.77 5.99
C ALA A 110 6.63 3.21 6.27
N LEU A 111 5.33 3.42 6.55
CA LEU A 111 4.73 4.70 6.94
C LEU A 111 4.45 4.76 8.45
N ASP A 112 5.31 4.14 9.26
CA ASP A 112 5.29 4.20 10.72
C ASP A 112 3.96 3.77 11.38
N ALA A 113 3.21 2.86 10.77
CA ALA A 113 1.95 2.36 11.32
C ALA A 113 2.07 1.85 12.76
N VAL A 114 3.19 1.19 13.09
CA VAL A 114 3.44 0.71 14.45
C VAL A 114 3.64 1.86 15.44
N ALA A 115 4.27 2.97 15.02
CA ALA A 115 4.43 4.15 15.87
C ALA A 115 3.08 4.79 16.18
N LEU A 116 2.23 4.97 15.16
CA LEU A 116 0.87 5.49 15.34
C LEU A 116 0.06 4.62 16.33
N LEU A 117 0.16 3.29 16.21
CA LEU A 117 -0.51 2.39 17.16
C LEU A 117 0.03 2.55 18.59
N ARG A 118 1.33 2.79 18.79
CA ARG A 118 1.92 3.00 20.12
C ARG A 118 1.46 4.30 20.75
N GLU A 119 1.37 5.34 19.94
CA GLU A 119 0.93 6.66 20.40
C GLU A 119 -0.53 6.65 20.83
N GLN A 120 -1.39 6.00 20.03
CA GLN A 120 -2.84 6.02 20.22
C GLN A 120 -3.35 4.95 21.18
N LEU A 121 -2.58 3.88 21.45
CA LEU A 121 -3.04 2.73 22.24
C LEU A 121 -2.12 2.45 23.42
N LYS A 122 -2.74 2.15 24.57
CA LYS A 122 -2.03 1.75 25.80
C LYS A 122 -1.31 0.39 25.67
N SER A 123 -1.71 -0.45 24.73
CA SER A 123 -1.15 -1.79 24.56
C SER A 123 -1.20 -2.23 23.10
N LEU A 124 -0.13 -2.93 22.68
CA LEU A 124 -0.01 -3.53 21.35
C LEU A 124 -0.19 -5.06 21.35
N ARG A 125 -0.67 -5.63 22.47
CA ARG A 125 -0.81 -7.09 22.60
C ARG A 125 -1.73 -7.64 21.52
N GLY A 126 -1.21 -8.56 20.71
CA GLY A 126 -1.96 -9.18 19.61
C GLY A 126 -2.06 -8.35 18.32
N LEU A 127 -1.68 -7.07 18.37
CA LEU A 127 -1.65 -6.17 17.21
C LEU A 127 -0.30 -6.21 16.48
N VAL A 128 0.77 -6.57 17.20
CA VAL A 128 2.10 -6.69 16.61
C VAL A 128 2.76 -8.02 16.97
N VAL A 129 3.68 -8.46 16.11
CA VAL A 129 4.60 -9.57 16.34
C VAL A 129 6.00 -8.99 16.49
N ARG A 130 6.74 -9.46 17.47
CA ARG A 130 8.15 -9.11 17.68
C ARG A 130 9.01 -10.33 17.40
N GLU A 131 10.02 -10.19 16.57
CA GLU A 131 10.97 -11.25 16.25
C GLU A 131 12.40 -10.76 16.46
N LYS A 132 13.21 -11.59 17.10
CA LYS A 132 14.65 -11.36 17.20
C LYS A 132 15.28 -11.77 15.87
N THR A 133 15.90 -10.81 15.21
CA THR A 133 16.69 -10.98 14.00
C THR A 133 18.16 -10.71 14.31
N ALA A 134 19.07 -11.04 13.39
CA ALA A 134 20.50 -10.73 13.55
C ALA A 134 20.76 -9.22 13.78
N GLY A 135 19.90 -8.35 13.25
CA GLY A 135 19.97 -6.89 13.41
C GLY A 135 19.16 -6.32 14.56
N GLY A 136 18.64 -7.15 15.48
CA GLY A 136 17.83 -6.72 16.62
C GLY A 136 16.38 -7.15 16.55
N VAL A 137 15.51 -6.50 17.33
CA VAL A 137 14.08 -6.87 17.42
C VAL A 137 13.29 -6.17 16.32
N LYS A 138 12.87 -6.92 15.31
CA LYS A 138 11.94 -6.42 14.29
C LYS A 138 10.51 -6.53 14.81
N THR A 139 9.71 -5.48 14.60
CA THR A 139 8.30 -5.44 14.99
C THR A 139 7.45 -5.32 13.73
N TRP A 140 6.45 -6.19 13.59
CA TRP A 140 5.52 -6.19 12.46
C TRP A 140 4.07 -6.15 12.93
N LEU A 141 3.18 -5.65 12.09
CA LEU A 141 1.75 -5.73 12.25
C LEU A 141 1.26 -7.17 12.08
N THR A 142 0.29 -7.54 12.91
CA THR A 142 -0.61 -8.66 12.59
C THR A 142 -1.77 -8.18 11.74
N ARG A 143 -2.56 -9.09 11.18
CA ARG A 143 -3.83 -8.75 10.51
C ARG A 143 -4.74 -7.87 11.39
N ALA A 144 -4.87 -8.21 12.67
CA ALA A 144 -5.65 -7.43 13.62
C ALA A 144 -5.02 -6.04 13.90
N GLY A 145 -3.69 -5.97 13.98
CA GLY A 145 -2.96 -4.71 14.08
C GLY A 145 -3.19 -3.79 12.89
N PHE A 146 -3.14 -4.35 11.68
CA PHE A 146 -3.40 -3.61 10.46
C PHE A 146 -4.84 -3.09 10.39
N GLN A 147 -5.84 -3.90 10.75
CA GLN A 147 -7.23 -3.43 10.85
C GLN A 147 -7.40 -2.28 11.85
N ARG A 148 -6.75 -2.38 13.02
CA ARG A 148 -6.78 -1.31 14.02
C ARG A 148 -6.07 -0.05 13.54
N TYR A 149 -4.94 -0.20 12.85
CA TYR A 149 -4.22 0.90 12.22
C TYR A 149 -5.09 1.59 11.17
N LEU A 150 -5.72 0.83 10.25
CA LEU A 150 -6.61 1.38 9.23
C LEU A 150 -7.75 2.18 9.85
N PHE A 151 -8.36 1.68 10.91
CA PHE A 151 -9.41 2.39 11.62
C PHE A 151 -8.93 3.77 12.13
N LEU A 152 -7.80 3.81 12.85
CA LEU A 152 -7.23 5.07 13.36
C LEU A 152 -6.82 6.00 12.22
N LYS A 153 -6.18 5.48 11.19
CA LYS A 153 -5.79 6.22 9.99
C LYS A 153 -7.00 6.83 9.29
N SER A 154 -8.12 6.11 9.24
CA SER A 154 -9.36 6.60 8.64
C SER A 154 -9.95 7.77 9.43
N GLN A 155 -9.84 7.75 10.76
CA GLN A 155 -10.25 8.88 11.60
C GLN A 155 -9.37 10.11 11.35
N LEU A 156 -8.04 9.92 11.23
CA LEU A 156 -7.12 11.00 10.90
C LEU A 156 -7.38 11.56 9.49
N ALA A 157 -7.61 10.68 8.51
CA ALA A 157 -7.91 11.08 7.15
C ALA A 157 -9.20 11.88 7.08
N ARG A 158 -10.24 11.46 7.81
CA ARG A 158 -11.48 12.21 7.94
C ARG A 158 -11.22 13.63 8.47
N GLY A 159 -10.50 13.75 9.59
CA GLY A 159 -10.16 15.06 10.16
C GLY A 159 -9.40 15.94 9.17
N TYR A 160 -8.46 15.36 8.43
CA TYR A 160 -7.74 16.07 7.38
C TYR A 160 -8.64 16.60 6.26
N PHE A 161 -9.55 15.79 5.72
CA PHE A 161 -10.46 16.24 4.67
C PHE A 161 -11.43 17.31 5.18
N GLU A 162 -11.85 17.23 6.44
CA GLU A 162 -12.65 18.26 7.12
C GLU A 162 -11.87 19.59 7.23
N GLU A 163 -10.61 19.55 7.65
CA GLU A 163 -9.71 20.73 7.71
C GLU A 163 -9.46 21.36 6.33
N MET A 164 -9.47 20.55 5.27
CA MET A 164 -9.35 21.03 3.89
C MET A 164 -10.67 21.56 3.30
N GLY A 165 -11.71 21.72 4.13
CA GLY A 165 -12.97 22.37 3.78
C GLY A 165 -14.05 21.42 3.25
N THR A 166 -13.91 20.12 3.44
CA THR A 166 -14.99 19.17 3.16
C THR A 166 -15.94 19.11 4.35
N ASP A 167 -17.23 19.39 4.18
CA ASP A 167 -18.17 19.27 5.29
C ASP A 167 -18.20 17.84 5.86
N ALA A 168 -18.35 17.71 7.18
CA ALA A 168 -18.45 16.42 7.87
C ALA A 168 -19.58 15.51 7.33
N LYS A 169 -20.64 16.11 6.75
CA LYS A 169 -21.72 15.37 6.09
C LYS A 169 -21.26 14.69 4.80
N TRP A 170 -20.33 15.31 4.08
CA TRP A 170 -19.90 14.92 2.74
C TRP A 170 -18.53 14.22 2.71
N VAL A 171 -17.81 14.18 3.82
CA VAL A 171 -16.47 13.60 3.91
C VAL A 171 -16.40 12.12 3.48
N PHE A 172 -17.45 11.35 3.75
CA PHE A 172 -17.53 9.93 3.33
C PHE A 172 -17.87 9.75 1.85
N MET A 173 -18.24 10.83 1.15
CA MET A 173 -18.50 10.84 -0.29
C MET A 173 -17.33 11.39 -1.10
N VAL A 174 -16.19 11.67 -0.45
CA VAL A 174 -14.97 12.07 -1.15
C VAL A 174 -14.50 10.93 -2.05
N GLN A 175 -14.13 11.28 -3.27
CA GLN A 175 -13.63 10.37 -4.29
C GLN A 175 -12.25 10.79 -4.76
N THR A 176 -11.48 9.85 -5.31
CA THR A 176 -10.29 10.18 -6.08
C THR A 176 -10.67 10.90 -7.38
N ILE A 177 -9.69 11.42 -8.12
CA ILE A 177 -9.95 12.06 -9.42
C ILE A 177 -10.58 11.08 -10.42
N GLU A 178 -10.26 9.78 -10.30
CA GLU A 178 -10.80 8.68 -11.09
C GLU A 178 -12.23 8.30 -10.67
N GLY A 179 -12.76 8.90 -9.59
CA GLY A 179 -14.10 8.61 -9.07
C GLY A 179 -14.15 7.44 -8.10
N ALA A 180 -13.00 6.87 -7.69
CA ALA A 180 -12.98 5.80 -6.70
C ALA A 180 -13.29 6.36 -5.30
N PRO A 181 -14.15 5.71 -4.49
CA PRO A 181 -14.48 6.21 -3.16
C PRO A 181 -13.26 6.15 -2.24
N VAL A 182 -13.01 7.22 -1.47
CA VAL A 182 -11.91 7.27 -0.50
C VAL A 182 -12.24 6.46 0.76
N PHE A 183 -13.49 6.49 1.20
CA PHE A 183 -13.98 5.71 2.33
C PHE A 183 -14.99 4.66 1.85
N ASP A 184 -15.01 3.51 2.53
CA ASP A 184 -16.06 2.53 2.38
C ASP A 184 -17.34 2.95 3.14
N ASP A 185 -18.37 2.10 3.05
CA ASP A 185 -19.66 2.28 3.75
C ASP A 185 -19.54 2.30 5.28
N LYS A 186 -18.42 1.82 5.83
CA LYS A 186 -18.10 1.82 7.27
C LYS A 186 -17.23 2.99 7.68
N GLY A 187 -16.89 3.89 6.76
CA GLY A 187 -16.01 5.03 7.02
C GLY A 187 -14.54 4.63 7.19
N VAL A 188 -14.14 3.47 6.68
CA VAL A 188 -12.74 3.00 6.64
C VAL A 188 -12.15 3.35 5.27
N LEU A 189 -10.89 3.74 5.22
CA LEU A 189 -10.20 4.00 3.95
C LEU A 189 -10.24 2.76 3.04
N THR A 190 -10.67 2.98 1.80
CA THR A 190 -10.53 1.99 0.72
C THR A 190 -9.06 1.90 0.30
N PRO A 191 -8.66 0.90 -0.51
CA PRO A 191 -7.30 0.88 -1.07
C PRO A 191 -6.95 2.16 -1.84
N ALA A 192 -7.90 2.73 -2.58
CA ALA A 192 -7.71 3.98 -3.30
C ALA A 192 -7.57 5.18 -2.34
N GLY A 193 -8.41 5.23 -1.30
CA GLY A 193 -8.33 6.25 -0.25
C GLY A 193 -7.04 6.19 0.56
N GLU A 194 -6.54 4.98 0.85
CA GLU A 194 -5.24 4.80 1.48
C GLU A 194 -4.10 5.33 0.63
N ALA A 195 -4.08 5.02 -0.67
CA ALA A 195 -3.05 5.51 -1.58
C ALA A 195 -3.07 7.04 -1.65
N LEU A 196 -4.26 7.63 -1.80
CA LEU A 196 -4.46 9.08 -1.79
C LEU A 196 -3.96 9.71 -0.48
N TYR A 197 -4.37 9.16 0.67
CA TYR A 197 -4.00 9.71 1.96
C TYR A 197 -2.50 9.51 2.28
N ASN A 198 -1.89 8.42 1.82
CA ASN A 198 -0.45 8.21 1.92
C ASN A 198 0.31 9.28 1.15
N ALA A 199 -0.08 9.55 -0.11
CA ALA A 199 0.52 10.60 -0.93
C ALA A 199 0.45 11.97 -0.21
N ILE A 200 -0.71 12.28 0.39
CA ILE A 200 -0.87 13.48 1.23
C ILE A 200 0.11 13.50 2.41
N GLN A 201 0.26 12.38 3.12
CA GLN A 201 1.12 12.30 4.31
C GLN A 201 2.62 12.48 3.98
N ILE A 202 3.06 12.00 2.82
CA ILE A 202 4.45 12.16 2.36
C ILE A 202 4.69 13.46 1.59
N GLY A 203 3.68 14.34 1.49
CA GLY A 203 3.79 15.65 0.84
C GLY A 203 3.74 15.62 -0.69
N GLU A 204 3.35 14.50 -1.28
CA GLU A 204 3.07 14.40 -2.71
C GLU A 204 1.80 15.19 -3.06
N THR A 205 1.74 15.68 -4.30
CA THR A 205 0.55 16.35 -4.81
C THR A 205 -0.56 15.32 -5.01
N ALA A 206 -1.66 15.50 -4.30
CA ALA A 206 -2.83 14.66 -4.33
C ALA A 206 -4.06 15.54 -4.54
N GLN A 207 -4.96 15.07 -5.39
CA GLN A 207 -6.22 15.75 -5.69
C GLN A 207 -7.38 14.79 -5.46
N TRP A 208 -8.53 15.34 -5.08
CA TRP A 208 -9.73 14.56 -4.81
C TRP A 208 -10.99 15.33 -5.23
N LYS A 209 -12.05 14.59 -5.52
CA LYS A 209 -13.38 15.10 -5.83
C LYS A 209 -14.23 15.11 -4.56
N GLN A 210 -14.83 16.25 -4.25
CA GLN A 210 -15.84 16.39 -3.22
C GLN A 210 -17.22 15.94 -3.75
N ALA A 211 -18.19 15.78 -2.86
CA ALA A 211 -19.54 15.34 -3.21
C ALA A 211 -20.28 16.31 -4.16
N ASP A 212 -19.94 17.60 -4.11
CA ASP A 212 -20.48 18.64 -4.98
C ASP A 212 -19.73 18.77 -6.33
N GLY A 213 -18.75 17.90 -6.58
CA GLY A 213 -17.91 17.91 -7.78
C GLY A 213 -16.71 18.85 -7.73
N ARG A 214 -16.53 19.64 -6.65
CA ARG A 214 -15.35 20.49 -6.50
C ARG A 214 -14.09 19.64 -6.35
N ILE A 215 -13.00 20.12 -6.92
CA ILE A 215 -11.68 19.49 -6.79
C ILE A 215 -10.95 20.11 -5.60
N GLY A 216 -10.67 19.28 -4.59
CA GLY A 216 -9.74 19.59 -3.52
C GLY A 216 -8.33 19.07 -3.86
N GLY A 217 -7.33 19.57 -3.15
CA GLY A 217 -5.96 19.08 -3.28
C GLY A 217 -5.03 19.67 -2.24
N ASN A 218 -3.88 19.03 -2.02
CA ASN A 218 -2.77 19.62 -1.28
C ASN A 218 -1.76 20.23 -2.27
N ALA A 219 -1.24 21.42 -1.94
CA ALA A 219 -0.11 21.97 -2.67
C ALA A 219 1.18 21.22 -2.26
N PRO A 220 2.11 20.96 -3.20
CA PRO A 220 3.39 20.37 -2.88
C PRO A 220 4.16 21.24 -1.88
N GLY A 221 4.80 20.60 -0.89
CA GLY A 221 5.65 21.31 0.07
C GLY A 221 4.90 21.94 1.26
N ARG A 222 3.64 21.58 1.51
CA ARG A 222 3.02 21.78 2.83
C ARG A 222 3.23 20.53 3.69
N PRO A 223 4.35 20.40 4.42
CA PRO A 223 4.45 19.36 5.44
C PRO A 223 3.32 19.55 6.46
N LYS A 224 2.74 18.45 6.93
CA LYS A 224 1.76 18.50 8.03
C LYS A 224 2.43 18.99 9.33
N PRO A 225 1.69 19.68 10.22
CA PRO A 225 2.04 19.75 11.64
C PRO A 225 2.09 18.35 12.28
#